data_AF-A0A2H1WQ76-F1
#
_entry.id   AF-A0A2H1WQ76-F1
#
_cell.length_a   1.000
_cell.length_b   1.000
_cell.length_c   1.000
_cell.angle_alpha   90.00
_cell.angle_beta   90.00
_cell.angle_gamma   90.00
#
_symmetry.space_group_name_H-M   'P 1'
#
loop_
_entity.id
_entity.type
_entity.pdbx_description
1 polymer ?
#
loop_
_entity_poly.entity_id
_entity_poly.type
_entity_poly.pdbx_seq_one_letter_code
_entity_poly.pdbx_strand_id
1 'polypeptide(L)'
;MRFVFLLLLVLCLLCVSVPVLCSDMIVGDTVHRKMIFHQRVKDFAIPFKKRVKTLTFSDPEKRMIKGVAVIDNDFSHASANITEGGVGYHYVTVRMKSQRHHPLNFEVEIYV
;
A
#
# COMPACT_ATOMS: atom_id res chain seq x y z
N MET A 1 42.31 -18.39 -6.24
CA MET A 1 41.39 -18.38 -7.40
C MET A 1 40.02 -18.99 -7.06
N ARG A 2 39.90 -20.26 -6.65
CA ARG A 2 38.59 -20.89 -6.32
C ARG A 2 37.85 -20.28 -5.12
N PHE A 3 38.56 -19.95 -4.03
CA PHE A 3 37.95 -19.32 -2.85
C PHE A 3 37.43 -17.91 -3.09
N VAL A 4 38.14 -17.11 -3.90
CA VAL A 4 37.72 -15.75 -4.28
C VAL A 4 36.44 -15.81 -5.14
N PHE A 5 36.36 -16.78 -6.05
CA PHE A 5 35.18 -17.00 -6.88
C PHE A 5 33.95 -17.42 -6.05
N LEU A 6 34.15 -18.28 -5.04
CA LEU A 6 33.08 -18.71 -4.14
C LEU A 6 32.57 -17.56 -3.25
N LEU A 7 33.48 -16.72 -2.77
CA LEU A 7 33.14 -15.52 -1.97
C LEU A 7 32.34 -14.50 -2.78
N LEU A 8 32.75 -14.26 -4.04
CA LEU A 8 32.02 -13.39 -4.97
C LEU A 8 30.61 -13.91 -5.26
N LEU A 9 30.45 -15.23 -5.41
CA LEU A 9 29.16 -15.85 -5.70
C LEU A 9 28.19 -15.76 -4.52
N VAL A 10 28.69 -15.94 -3.29
CA VAL A 10 27.92 -15.74 -2.05
C VAL A 10 27.51 -14.28 -1.86
N LEU A 11 28.42 -13.33 -2.14
CA LEU A 11 28.11 -11.89 -2.06
C LEU A 11 27.02 -11.49 -3.07
N CYS A 12 27.07 -12.04 -4.29
CA CYS A 12 26.06 -11.81 -5.32
C CYS A 12 24.67 -12.34 -4.91
N LEU A 13 24.62 -13.52 -4.30
CA LEU A 13 23.38 -14.12 -3.78
C LEU A 13 22.75 -13.29 -2.65
N LEU A 14 23.57 -12.71 -1.77
CA LEU A 14 23.10 -11.85 -0.66
C LEU A 14 22.55 -10.50 -1.16
N CYS A 15 23.11 -9.93 -2.23
CA CYS A 15 22.61 -8.69 -2.83
C CYS A 15 21.26 -8.87 -3.53
N VAL A 16 20.98 -10.04 -4.11
CA VAL A 16 19.71 -10.32 -4.81
C VAL A 16 18.56 -10.54 -3.82
N SER A 17 18.85 -10.95 -2.57
CA SER A 17 17.83 -11.32 -1.60
C SER A 17 17.33 -10.19 -0.71
N VAL A 18 17.58 -8.91 -1.01
CA VAL A 18 17.02 -7.81 -0.21
C VAL A 18 15.52 -7.70 -0.55
N PRO A 19 14.60 -8.11 0.34
CA PRO A 19 13.19 -7.91 0.07
C PRO A 19 12.91 -6.40 0.15
N VAL A 20 12.50 -5.81 -0.98
CA VAL A 20 11.92 -4.47 -0.98
C VAL A 20 10.55 -4.60 -0.32
N LEU A 21 10.50 -4.40 0.99
CA LEU A 21 9.27 -4.33 1.77
C LEU A 21 8.61 -2.99 1.47
N CYS A 22 7.92 -2.91 0.32
CA CYS A 22 7.06 -1.78 0.02
C CYS A 22 5.71 -2.02 0.72
N SER A 23 5.32 -1.06 1.56
CA SER A 23 4.05 -1.08 2.30
C SER A 23 2.89 -0.47 1.50
N ASP A 24 3.22 0.18 0.38
CA ASP A 24 2.26 0.84 -0.49
C ASP A 24 1.48 -0.19 -1.30
N MET A 25 0.19 0.09 -1.51
CA MET A 25 -0.69 -0.75 -2.31
C MET A 25 -1.20 0.08 -3.49
N ILE A 26 -0.69 -0.23 -4.68
CA ILE A 26 -1.15 0.37 -5.94
C ILE A 26 -1.73 -0.73 -6.81
N VAL A 27 -2.99 -0.56 -7.21
CA VAL A 27 -3.72 -1.53 -8.02
C VAL A 27 -4.33 -0.81 -9.21
N GLY A 28 -4.11 -1.35 -10.41
CA GLY A 28 -4.65 -0.81 -11.66
C GLY A 28 -3.78 0.27 -12.29
N ASP A 29 -4.41 1.13 -13.09
CA ASP A 29 -3.77 2.22 -13.83
C ASP A 29 -4.01 3.54 -13.12
N THR A 30 -2.94 4.09 -12.53
CA THR A 30 -2.93 5.40 -11.87
C THR A 30 -2.29 6.48 -12.74
N VAL A 31 -1.68 6.10 -13.88
CA VAL A 31 -0.92 7.01 -14.73
C VAL A 31 -1.84 7.61 -15.80
N HIS A 32 -1.82 8.94 -15.96
CA HIS A 32 -2.71 9.66 -16.89
C HIS A 32 -4.22 9.47 -16.65
N ARG A 33 -4.63 9.09 -15.43
CA ARG A 33 -6.04 8.99 -15.02
C ARG A 33 -6.43 10.16 -14.14
N LYS A 34 -7.73 10.46 -14.10
CA LYS A 34 -8.23 11.56 -13.27
C LYS A 34 -8.42 11.05 -11.85
N MET A 35 -7.70 11.64 -10.90
CA MET A 35 -7.97 11.43 -9.48
C MET A 35 -9.31 12.06 -9.13
N ILE A 36 -10.24 11.25 -8.62
CA ILE A 36 -11.59 11.70 -8.23
C ILE A 36 -11.78 11.75 -6.72
N PHE A 37 -10.95 11.00 -5.98
CA PHE A 37 -11.04 10.94 -4.54
C PHE A 37 -9.64 10.87 -3.96
N HIS A 38 -9.43 11.67 -2.92
CA HIS A 38 -8.21 11.75 -2.16
C HIS A 38 -8.59 11.94 -0.70
N GLN A 39 -8.18 11.02 0.16
CA GLN A 39 -8.41 11.13 1.59
C GLN A 39 -7.21 10.61 2.37
N ARG A 40 -6.72 11.46 3.28
CA ARG A 40 -5.70 11.07 4.26
C ARG A 40 -6.35 10.49 5.51
N VAL A 41 -5.97 9.26 5.85
CA VAL A 41 -6.44 8.52 7.02
C VAL A 41 -5.34 8.52 8.06
N LYS A 42 -5.45 9.43 9.03
CA LYS A 42 -4.48 9.56 10.13
C LYS A 42 -5.10 9.23 11.48
N ASP A 43 -4.43 8.40 12.28
CA ASP A 43 -4.81 8.09 13.65
C ASP A 43 -3.58 7.94 14.56
N PHE A 44 -3.75 8.28 15.85
CA PHE A 44 -2.68 8.17 16.84
C PHE A 44 -2.31 6.71 17.18
N ALA A 45 -1.04 6.50 17.49
CA ALA A 45 -0.51 5.21 17.95
C ALA A 45 -1.16 4.78 19.27
N ILE A 46 -1.38 3.47 19.46
CA ILE A 46 -1.68 2.89 20.77
C ILE A 46 -0.50 1.97 21.13
N PRO A 47 0.07 2.09 22.35
CA PRO A 47 1.11 1.16 22.79
C PRO A 47 0.59 -0.28 22.81
N PHE A 48 1.43 -1.21 22.37
CA PHE A 48 1.20 -2.66 22.28
C PHE A 48 0.04 -3.14 21.38
N LYS A 49 -0.69 -2.24 20.71
CA LYS A 49 -1.85 -2.59 19.87
C LYS A 49 -1.64 -2.16 18.42
N LYS A 50 -2.13 -2.97 17.48
CA LYS A 50 -2.27 -2.58 16.06
C LYS A 50 -3.66 -1.99 15.86
N ARG A 51 -3.78 -0.91 15.08
CA ARG A 51 -5.06 -0.37 14.64
C ARG A 51 -5.42 -0.91 13.27
N VAL A 52 -6.72 -1.04 13.03
CA VAL A 52 -7.30 -1.39 11.74
C VAL A 52 -8.37 -0.36 11.46
N LYS A 53 -8.37 0.21 10.26
CA LYS A 53 -9.39 1.15 9.79
C LYS A 53 -9.81 0.78 8.40
N THR A 54 -11.09 0.93 8.13
CA THR A 54 -11.68 0.63 6.83
C THR A 54 -12.24 1.93 6.25
N LEU A 55 -11.96 2.17 4.98
CA LEU A 55 -12.47 3.28 4.20
C LEU A 55 -13.24 2.72 3.03
N THR A 56 -14.49 3.14 2.89
CA THR A 56 -15.39 2.74 1.81
C THR A 56 -15.65 3.93 0.92
N PHE A 57 -15.35 3.80 -0.36
CA PHE A 57 -15.68 4.79 -1.38
C PHE A 57 -16.67 4.20 -2.38
N SER A 58 -17.66 4.99 -2.79
CA SER A 58 -18.60 4.66 -3.85
C SER A 58 -18.80 5.88 -4.73
N ASP A 59 -18.60 5.73 -6.04
CA ASP A 59 -18.76 6.84 -6.98
C ASP A 59 -20.26 7.09 -7.27
N PRO A 60 -20.79 8.31 -7.05
CA PRO A 60 -22.19 8.62 -7.33
C PRO A 60 -22.51 8.58 -8.83
N GLU A 61 -21.53 8.89 -9.69
CA GLU A 61 -21.68 8.86 -11.15
C GLU A 61 -21.55 7.45 -11.75
N LYS A 62 -21.28 6.43 -10.92
CA LYS A 62 -21.05 5.04 -11.36
C LYS A 62 -20.00 4.96 -12.49
N ARG A 63 -18.92 5.71 -12.39
CA ARG A 63 -17.75 5.54 -13.28
C ARG A 63 -16.94 4.36 -12.81
N MET A 64 -16.26 3.69 -13.74
CA MET A 64 -15.43 2.53 -13.41
C MET A 64 -14.10 2.99 -12.84
N ILE A 65 -13.76 2.51 -11.65
CA ILE A 65 -12.46 2.75 -11.03
C ILE A 65 -11.38 2.09 -11.89
N LYS A 66 -10.38 2.87 -12.29
CA LYS A 66 -9.23 2.43 -13.09
C LYS A 66 -7.99 2.16 -12.25
N GLY A 67 -7.84 2.88 -11.15
CA GLY A 67 -6.71 2.76 -10.26
C GLY A 67 -7.06 3.08 -8.82
N VAL A 68 -6.41 2.39 -7.88
CA VAL A 68 -6.48 2.66 -6.45
C VAL A 68 -5.05 2.68 -5.94
N ALA A 69 -4.62 3.79 -5.36
CA ALA A 69 -3.34 3.92 -4.68
C ALA A 69 -3.57 4.16 -3.19
N VAL A 70 -2.88 3.40 -2.35
CA VAL A 70 -2.89 3.56 -0.90
C VAL A 70 -1.44 3.62 -0.46
N ILE A 71 -0.99 4.82 -0.13
CA ILE A 71 0.41 5.15 0.12
C ILE A 71 0.60 5.33 1.63
N ASP A 72 1.60 4.66 2.21
CA ASP A 72 1.99 4.88 3.60
C ASP A 72 2.95 6.06 3.71
N ASN A 73 2.46 7.16 4.27
CA ASN A 73 3.26 8.39 4.41
C ASN A 73 4.29 8.32 5.54
N ASP A 74 4.15 7.38 6.47
CA ASP A 74 5.08 7.24 7.61
C ASP A 74 6.18 6.20 7.35
N PHE A 75 6.26 5.64 6.12
CA PHE A 75 7.19 4.55 5.74
C PHE A 75 7.25 3.43 6.79
N SER A 76 6.11 3.11 7.35
CA SER A 76 6.00 2.11 8.40
C SER A 76 5.79 0.72 7.77
N HIS A 77 5.88 -0.35 8.56
CA HIS A 77 5.44 -1.68 8.13
C HIS A 77 3.92 -1.85 8.29
N ALA A 78 3.16 -0.79 8.04
CA ALA A 78 1.72 -0.85 7.93
C ALA A 78 1.33 -1.54 6.62
N SER A 79 0.12 -2.07 6.55
CA SER A 79 -0.35 -2.81 5.38
C SER A 79 -1.75 -2.34 4.98
N ALA A 80 -1.96 -2.09 3.70
CA ALA A 80 -3.28 -1.87 3.12
C ALA A 80 -3.73 -3.08 2.29
N ASN A 81 -5.04 -3.33 2.25
CA ASN A 81 -5.63 -4.34 1.38
C ASN A 81 -7.04 -3.93 0.96
N ILE A 82 -7.46 -4.29 -0.24
CA ILE A 82 -8.84 -4.13 -0.71
C ILE A 82 -9.65 -5.31 -0.19
N THR A 83 -10.73 -5.04 0.55
CA THR A 83 -11.62 -6.11 1.05
C THR A 83 -12.82 -6.34 0.13
N GLU A 84 -13.29 -5.30 -0.56
CA GLU A 84 -14.44 -5.38 -1.47
C GLU A 84 -14.29 -4.39 -2.63
N GLY A 85 -14.87 -4.73 -3.78
CA GLY A 85 -14.83 -3.88 -4.98
C GLY A 85 -13.42 -3.71 -5.54
N GLY A 86 -13.07 -2.49 -5.96
CA GLY A 86 -11.75 -2.15 -6.48
C GLY A 86 -11.76 -1.76 -7.96
N VAL A 87 -10.66 -2.03 -8.65
CA VAL A 87 -10.50 -1.72 -10.08
C VAL A 87 -11.52 -2.51 -10.90
N GLY A 88 -12.23 -1.83 -11.80
CA GLY A 88 -13.34 -2.39 -12.58
C GLY A 88 -14.71 -2.30 -11.90
N TYR A 89 -14.78 -1.90 -10.63
CA TYR A 89 -16.03 -1.63 -9.90
C TYR A 89 -16.28 -0.13 -9.75
N HIS A 90 -17.49 0.23 -9.30
CA HIS A 90 -17.87 1.61 -8.98
C HIS A 90 -17.64 1.98 -7.51
N TYR A 91 -17.22 1.01 -6.71
CA TYR A 91 -16.97 1.14 -5.29
C TYR A 91 -15.71 0.38 -4.92
N VAL A 92 -15.07 0.80 -3.83
CA VAL A 92 -13.92 0.12 -3.26
C VAL A 92 -13.94 0.27 -1.75
N THR A 93 -13.65 -0.83 -1.08
CA THR A 93 -13.46 -0.88 0.37
C THR A 93 -12.01 -1.22 0.65
N VAL A 94 -11.28 -0.27 1.22
CA VAL A 94 -9.87 -0.41 1.59
C VAL A 94 -9.75 -0.59 3.09
N ARG A 95 -9.06 -1.64 3.52
CA ARG A 95 -8.72 -1.90 4.91
C ARG A 95 -7.24 -1.64 5.14
N MET A 96 -6.95 -0.64 5.97
CA MET A 96 -5.60 -0.25 6.37
C MET A 96 -5.32 -0.76 7.78
N LYS A 97 -4.10 -1.25 8.02
CA LYS A 97 -3.66 -1.78 9.31
C LYS A 97 -2.31 -1.22 9.69
N SER A 98 -2.20 -0.64 10.89
CA SER A 98 -0.95 -0.06 11.38
C SER A 98 0.06 -1.13 11.83
N GLN A 99 1.34 -0.75 11.84
CA GLN A 99 2.34 -1.44 12.63
C GLN A 99 2.08 -1.26 14.13
N ARG A 100 2.55 -2.20 14.96
CA ARG A 100 2.38 -2.14 16.42
C ARG A 100 3.20 -0.97 16.96
N HIS A 101 2.63 -0.15 17.85
CA HIS A 101 3.24 1.08 18.41
C HIS A 101 3.43 2.24 17.42
N HIS A 102 3.01 2.10 16.16
CA HIS A 102 3.09 3.18 15.19
C HIS A 102 1.72 3.81 14.95
N PRO A 103 1.67 5.11 14.61
CA PRO A 103 0.45 5.75 14.12
C PRO A 103 0.01 5.11 12.80
N LEU A 104 -1.22 5.38 12.42
CA LEU A 104 -1.73 5.05 11.09
C LEU A 104 -1.69 6.35 10.27
N ASN A 105 -1.04 6.35 9.11
CA ASN A 105 -1.01 7.52 8.22
C ASN A 105 -0.97 7.08 6.76
N PHE A 106 -2.16 6.78 6.22
CA PHE A 106 -2.32 6.40 4.83
C PHE A 106 -2.92 7.51 4.00
N GLU A 107 -2.49 7.61 2.76
CA GLU A 107 -3.08 8.46 1.72
C GLU A 107 -3.79 7.56 0.72
N VAL A 108 -5.10 7.68 0.64
CA VAL A 108 -5.94 6.87 -0.24
C VAL A 108 -6.37 7.72 -1.42
N GLU A 109 -6.01 7.27 -2.61
CA GLU A 109 -6.27 7.93 -3.88
C GLU A 109 -6.99 6.98 -4.84
N ILE A 110 -8.04 7.47 -5.48
CA ILE A 110 -8.86 6.69 -6.41
C ILE A 110 -8.95 7.42 -7.74
N TYR A 111 -8.70 6.65 -8.79
CA TYR A 111 -8.62 7.12 -10.17
C TYR A 111 -9.67 6.45 -11.04
N VAL A 112 -10.23 7.22 -11.97
CA VAL A 112 -11.17 6.77 -13.02
C VAL A 112 -10.67 7.15 -14.41
#